data_AF-A0A2W5P7S2-F1
#
_entry.id   AF-A0A2W5P7S2-F1
#
_cell.length_a   1.000
_cell.length_b   1.000
_cell.length_c   1.000
_cell.angle_alpha   90.00
_cell.angle_beta   90.00
_cell.angle_gamma   90.00
#
_symmetry.space_group_name_H-M   'P 1'
#
loop_
_entity.id
_entity.type
_entity.pdbx_description
1 polymer ?
#
loop_
_entity_poly.entity_id
_entity_poly.type
_entity_poly.pdbx_seq_one_letter_code
_entity_poly.pdbx_strand_id
1 'polypeptide(L)'
;METAYDWVTLAIFAGLVVLFLQRSMSDDRQDSMLAYLAGAAICGLANYLGNEGHDLLAIALIVANLVFIVLVLKPIDLPRRS
;
A
#
# COMPACT_ATOMS: atom_id res chain seq x y z
N MET A 1 -17.83 6.17 2.99
CA MET A 1 -17.63 4.74 3.30
C MET A 1 -18.79 3.99 2.66
N GLU A 2 -18.91 4.11 1.34
CA GLU A 2 -20.07 3.62 0.56
C GLU A 2 -19.64 2.75 -0.63
N THR A 3 -18.37 2.76 -1.04
CA THR A 3 -17.88 2.06 -2.24
C THR A 3 -16.90 0.93 -1.90
N ALA A 4 -16.74 -0.02 -2.82
CA ALA A 4 -15.72 -1.07 -2.69
C ALA A 4 -14.29 -0.50 -2.61
N TYR A 5 -14.05 0.66 -3.24
CA TYR A 5 -12.75 1.34 -3.21
C TYR A 5 -12.38 1.85 -1.81
N ASP A 6 -13.36 2.37 -1.07
CA ASP A 6 -13.15 2.83 0.32
C ASP A 6 -12.59 1.68 1.18
N TRP A 7 -13.19 0.50 1.08
CA TRP A 7 -12.78 -0.67 1.86
C TRP A 7 -11.42 -1.23 1.43
N VAL A 8 -11.17 -1.31 0.12
CA VAL A 8 -9.91 -1.86 -0.41
C VAL A 8 -8.73 -0.94 -0.10
N THR A 9 -8.87 0.36 -0.37
CA THR A 9 -7.79 1.33 -0.12
C THR A 9 -7.51 1.49 1.37
N LEU A 10 -8.55 1.43 2.21
CA LEU A 10 -8.41 1.41 3.67
C LEU A 10 -7.67 0.16 4.16
N ALA A 11 -8.00 -1.03 3.65
CA ALA A 11 -7.31 -2.26 4.02
C ALA A 11 -5.82 -2.22 3.64
N ILE A 12 -5.49 -1.74 2.45
CA ILE A 12 -4.11 -1.58 1.99
C ILE A 12 -3.37 -0.54 2.84
N PHE A 13 -4.01 0.60 3.14
CA PHE A 13 -3.43 1.64 3.98
C PHE A 13 -3.20 1.16 5.42
N ALA A 14 -4.15 0.43 6.00
CA ALA A 14 -3.98 -0.20 7.31
C ALA A 14 -2.81 -1.18 7.31
N GLY A 15 -2.68 -2.00 6.25
CA GLY A 15 -1.53 -2.89 6.06
C GLY A 15 -0.19 -2.14 6.00
N LEU A 16 -0.13 -1.01 5.29
CA LEU A 16 1.04 -0.13 5.25
C LEU A 16 1.41 0.41 6.63
N VAL A 17 0.43 0.87 7.41
CA VAL A 17 0.64 1.37 8.78
C VAL A 17 1.17 0.25 9.68
N VAL A 18 0.58 -0.95 9.62
CA VAL A 18 1.05 -2.10 10.40
C VAL A 18 2.49 -2.47 10.02
N LEU A 19 2.80 -2.54 8.72
CA LEU A 19 4.15 -2.82 8.24
C LEU A 19 5.15 -1.76 8.71
N PHE A 20 4.78 -0.49 8.62
CA PHE A 20 5.60 0.62 9.09
C PHE A 20 5.92 0.50 10.57
N LEU A 21 4.91 0.20 11.40
CA LEU A 21 5.09 0.02 12.84
C LEU A 21 5.98 -1.18 13.15
N GLN A 22 5.77 -2.31 12.47
CA GLN A 22 6.62 -3.51 12.63
C GLN A 22 8.08 -3.22 12.30
N ARG A 23 8.34 -2.53 11.18
CA ARG A 23 9.70 -2.14 10.76
C ARG A 23 10.32 -1.09 11.67
N SER A 24 9.53 -0.16 12.19
CA SER A 24 10.02 0.88 13.12
C SER A 24 10.44 0.32 14.48
N MET A 25 9.84 -0.80 14.90
CA MET A 25 10.22 -1.51 16.12
C MET A 25 11.33 -2.57 15.90
N SER A 26 11.76 -2.77 14.66
CA SER A 26 12.76 -3.79 14.31
C SER A 26 14.15 -3.15 14.18
N ASP A 27 15.15 -3.73 14.85
CA ASP A 27 16.53 -3.25 14.79
C ASP A 27 17.22 -3.59 13.46
N ASP A 28 16.78 -4.64 12.76
CA ASP A 28 17.48 -5.16 11.58
C ASP A 28 17.15 -4.42 10.28
N ARG A 29 16.00 -3.73 10.21
CA ARG A 29 15.54 -3.12 8.96
C ARG A 29 14.67 -1.89 9.19
N GLN A 30 15.30 -0.73 9.09
CA GLN A 30 14.61 0.55 9.03
C GLN A 30 14.42 0.97 7.56
N ASP A 31 13.18 0.86 7.10
CA ASP A 31 12.78 1.36 5.79
C ASP A 31 12.54 2.88 5.85
N SER A 32 12.73 3.59 4.73
CA SER A 32 12.48 5.04 4.68
C SER A 32 10.99 5.35 4.85
N MET A 33 10.66 6.28 5.77
CA MET A 33 9.31 6.83 5.98
C MET A 33 8.66 7.32 4.68
N LEU A 34 9.46 7.86 3.75
CA LEU A 34 8.97 8.39 2.48
C LEU A 34 8.30 7.32 1.61
N ALA A 35 8.74 6.06 1.69
CA ALA A 35 8.12 4.97 0.94
C ALA A 35 6.69 4.70 1.43
N TYR A 36 6.47 4.75 2.75
CA TYR A 36 5.14 4.59 3.34
C TYR A 36 4.24 5.78 3.03
N LEU A 37 4.79 7.00 3.04
CA LEU A 37 4.06 8.21 2.65
C LEU A 37 3.62 8.14 1.18
N ALA A 38 4.49 7.66 0.28
CA ALA A 38 4.16 7.47 -1.12
C ALA A 38 3.03 6.43 -1.29
N GLY A 39 3.13 5.27 -0.63
CA GLY A 39 2.08 4.25 -0.68
C GLY A 39 0.73 4.73 -0.13
N ALA A 40 0.76 5.54 0.93
CA ALA A 40 -0.41 6.19 1.49
C ALA A 40 -1.05 7.18 0.51
N ALA A 41 -0.25 8.02 -0.13
CA ALA A 41 -0.72 8.98 -1.11
C ALA A 41 -1.37 8.28 -2.32
N ILE A 42 -0.78 7.19 -2.81
CA ILE A 42 -1.35 6.39 -3.91
C ILE A 42 -2.70 5.78 -3.48
N CYS A 43 -2.82 5.28 -2.25
CA CYS A 43 -4.11 4.80 -1.73
C CYS A 43 -5.18 5.89 -1.71
N GLY A 44 -4.84 7.10 -1.25
CA GLY A 44 -5.75 8.23 -1.24
C GLY A 44 -6.20 8.64 -2.64
N LEU A 45 -5.26 8.70 -3.60
CA LEU A 45 -5.56 9.02 -5.00
C LEU A 45 -6.44 7.95 -5.65
N ALA A 46 -6.15 6.66 -5.41
CA ALA A 46 -6.96 5.57 -5.92
C ALA A 46 -8.40 5.63 -5.39
N ASN A 47 -8.57 5.97 -4.11
CA ASN A 47 -9.89 6.08 -3.50
C ASN A 47 -10.68 7.26 -4.08
N TYR A 48 -10.03 8.41 -4.23
CA TYR A 48 -10.64 9.60 -4.80
C TYR A 48 -11.11 9.36 -6.23
N LEU A 49 -10.23 8.84 -7.09
CA LEU A 49 -10.56 8.54 -8.49
C LEU A 49 -11.63 7.45 -8.63
N GLY A 50 -11.59 6.43 -7.78
CA GLY A 50 -12.62 5.38 -7.76
C GLY A 50 -14.00 5.93 -7.38
N ASN A 51 -14.05 6.82 -6.40
CA ASN A 51 -15.29 7.47 -5.98
C ASN A 51 -15.81 8.52 -6.99
N GLU A 52 -14.95 9.09 -7.84
CA GLU A 52 -15.36 9.94 -8.97
C GLU A 52 -15.87 9.14 -10.19
N GLY A 53 -15.84 7.80 -10.14
CA GLY A 53 -16.31 6.93 -11.23
C GLY A 53 -15.24 6.59 -12.28
N HIS A 54 -13.97 6.91 -12.01
CA HIS A 54 -12.83 6.51 -12.85
C HIS A 54 -12.31 5.11 -12.48
N ASP A 55 -13.18 4.11 -12.61
CA ASP A 55 -12.91 2.72 -12.18
C ASP A 55 -11.60 2.15 -12.71
N LEU A 56 -11.32 2.32 -14.00
CA LEU A 56 -10.14 1.75 -14.64
C LEU A 56 -8.84 2.35 -14.07
N LEU A 57 -8.83 3.66 -13.80
CA LEU A 57 -7.68 4.35 -13.22
C LEU A 57 -7.50 3.98 -11.74
N ALA A 58 -8.61 3.85 -11.00
CA ALA A 58 -8.59 3.45 -9.60
C ALA A 58 -8.00 2.04 -9.44
N ILE A 59 -8.47 1.08 -10.24
CA ILE A 59 -7.94 -0.30 -10.24
C ILE A 59 -6.46 -0.30 -10.62
N ALA A 60 -6.07 0.45 -11.66
CA ALA A 60 -4.66 0.55 -12.06
C ALA A 60 -3.78 1.10 -10.93
N LEU A 61 -4.24 2.12 -10.21
CA LEU A 61 -3.52 2.69 -9.06
C LEU A 61 -3.44 1.72 -7.88
N ILE A 62 -4.51 0.98 -7.58
CA ILE A 62 -4.50 -0.04 -6.53
C ILE A 62 -3.46 -1.13 -6.86
N VAL A 63 -3.48 -1.65 -8.08
CA VAL A 63 -2.52 -2.66 -8.53
C VAL A 63 -1.10 -2.11 -8.51
N ALA A 64 -0.89 -0.89 -9.01
CA ALA A 64 0.41 -0.22 -8.98
C ALA A 64 0.91 -0.03 -7.53
N ASN A 65 0.03 0.32 -6.59
CA ASN A 65 0.38 0.45 -5.18
C ASN A 65 0.81 -0.89 -4.58
N LEU A 66 0.07 -1.97 -4.86
CA LEU A 66 0.43 -3.31 -4.40
C LEU A 66 1.78 -3.75 -4.95
N VAL A 67 2.04 -3.50 -6.24
CA VAL A 67 3.35 -3.79 -6.87
C VAL A 67 4.45 -2.97 -6.21
N PHE A 68 4.24 -1.67 -5.98
CA PHE A 68 5.17 -0.80 -5.29
C PHE A 68 5.49 -1.34 -3.88
N ILE A 69 4.48 -1.72 -3.10
CA ILE A 69 4.63 -2.29 -1.76
C ILE A 69 5.49 -3.56 -1.82
N VAL A 70 5.18 -4.50 -2.73
CA VAL A 70 5.91 -5.77 -2.83
C VAL A 70 7.36 -5.56 -3.27
N LEU A 71 7.63 -4.66 -4.22
CA LEU A 71 8.96 -4.45 -4.77
C LEU A 71 9.86 -3.56 -3.90
N VAL A 72 9.30 -2.51 -3.30
CA VAL A 72 10.04 -1.50 -2.55
C VAL A 72 10.09 -1.85 -1.07
N LEU A 73 8.92 -2.05 -0.43
CA LEU A 73 8.83 -2.34 1.00
C LEU A 73 9.15 -3.80 1.31
N LYS A 74 8.97 -4.71 0.34
CA LYS A 74 9.25 -6.16 0.48
C LYS A 74 8.74 -6.71 1.82
N PRO A 75 7.42 -6.65 2.07
CA PRO A 75 6.83 -7.06 3.34
C PRO A 75 6.98 -8.56 3.61
N ILE A 76 7.11 -9.37 2.56
CA ILE A 76 7.27 -10.81 2.63
C ILE A 76 8.68 -11.12 2.19
N ASP A 77 9.51 -11.62 3.10
CA ASP A 77 10.75 -12.30 2.73
C ASP A 77 10.34 -13.61 2.07
N LEU A 78 10.18 -13.59 0.74
CA LEU A 78 9.85 -14.79 -0.03
C LEU A 78 10.95 -15.84 0.28
N PRO A 79 10.59 -17.03 0.79
CA PRO A 79 11.58 -18.06 1.05
C PRO A 79 12.26 -18.41 -0.27
N ARG A 80 13.56 -18.12 -0.36
CA ARG A 80 14.40 -18.53 -1.48
C ARG A 80 14.42 -20.06 -1.44
N ARG A 81 13.69 -20.73 -2.34
CA ARG A 81 13.80 -22.18 -2.52
C ARG A 81 15.27 -22.50 -2.79
N SER A 82 15.95 -23.08 -1.80
CA SER A 82 17.29 -23.67 -1.90
C SER A 82 17.20 -25.04 -2.55
#